data_AF-A0A1C6BM12-F1
#
_entry.id   AF-A0A1C6BM12-F1
#
_cell.length_a   1.000
_cell.length_b   1.000
_cell.length_c   1.000
_cell.angle_alpha   90.00
_cell.angle_beta   90.00
_cell.angle_gamma   90.00
#
_symmetry.space_group_name_H-M   'P 1'
#
loop_
_entity.id
_entity.type
_entity.pdbx_description
1 polymer ?
#
loop_
_entity_poly.entity_id
_entity_poly.type
_entity_poly.pdbx_seq_one_letter_code
_entity_poly.pdbx_strand_id
1 'polypeptide(L)'
;MNNIEKEQNSKKILKLLYSQRKHYNRAEAYNYLSWVFVILISILGQITSEFEISKLVVFILIVIDRVCCAKMNKCINIGAATKEYIDRTLYQMPINETINGMYIYEIEEIANRIALKNSKEYDKQIYNNGKSKYKGVKDWYENIEGLNKMEAIYKCQKENLWWDKNLCRIYINSMKVISILVSGIYLYILMDITIIKFIINTVMYSTLLLKIFEQYKSYKSYIKITSKAEVMLQSIDKNKFNDLIKLQEVINTRRQLNFLTPNILHSIKSIQYHKERENLNRI
;
A
#
# COMPACT_ATOMS: atom_id res chain seq x y z
N MET A 1 6.45 -28.03 -15.60
CA MET A 1 5.43 -27.29 -16.36
C MET A 1 5.00 -26.07 -15.57
N ASN A 2 4.75 -24.94 -16.22
CA ASN A 2 4.24 -23.72 -15.56
C ASN A 2 2.71 -23.83 -15.41
N ASN A 3 2.20 -23.85 -14.17
CA ASN A 3 0.77 -23.92 -13.89
C ASN A 3 0.22 -22.59 -13.33
N ILE A 4 1.05 -21.55 -13.20
CA ILE A 4 0.68 -20.28 -12.54
C ILE A 4 -0.56 -19.67 -13.20
N GLU A 5 -0.64 -19.74 -14.53
CA GLU A 5 -1.75 -19.19 -15.31
C GLU A 5 -3.11 -19.81 -14.96
N LYS A 6 -3.13 -21.12 -14.72
CA LYS A 6 -4.32 -21.85 -14.32
C LYS A 6 -4.61 -21.62 -12.83
N GLU A 7 -3.59 -21.74 -11.98
CA GLU A 7 -3.73 -21.70 -10.52
C GLU A 7 -4.12 -20.31 -10.00
N GLN A 8 -3.66 -19.23 -10.65
CA GLN A 8 -4.05 -17.86 -10.27
C GLN A 8 -5.56 -17.61 -10.36
N ASN A 9 -6.23 -18.36 -11.24
CA ASN A 9 -7.66 -18.28 -11.47
C ASN A 9 -8.46 -19.34 -10.68
N SER A 10 -7.81 -20.07 -9.76
CA SER A 10 -8.51 -20.94 -8.84
C SER A 10 -9.38 -20.13 -7.87
N LYS A 11 -10.52 -20.71 -7.44
CA LYS A 11 -11.45 -20.06 -6.49
C LYS A 11 -10.75 -19.63 -5.19
N LYS A 12 -9.76 -20.40 -4.74
CA LYS A 12 -8.95 -20.09 -3.55
C LYS A 12 -8.12 -18.82 -3.78
N ILE A 13 -7.33 -18.77 -4.85
CA ILE A 13 -6.43 -17.63 -5.12
C ILE A 13 -7.24 -16.36 -5.43
N LEU A 14 -8.30 -16.44 -6.23
CA LEU A 14 -9.16 -15.29 -6.53
C LEU A 14 -9.80 -14.70 -5.27
N LYS A 15 -10.17 -15.54 -4.30
CA LYS A 15 -10.68 -15.10 -2.99
C LYS A 15 -9.62 -14.38 -2.17
N LEU A 16 -8.41 -14.95 -2.11
CA LEU A 16 -7.29 -14.33 -1.42
C LEU A 16 -6.91 -12.98 -2.08
N LEU A 17 -6.88 -12.90 -3.42
CA LEU A 17 -6.62 -11.67 -4.16
C LEU A 17 -7.68 -10.59 -3.87
N TYR A 18 -8.96 -10.97 -3.85
CA TYR A 18 -10.02 -10.07 -3.45
C TYR A 18 -9.84 -9.54 -2.02
N SER A 19 -9.53 -10.44 -1.07
CA SER A 19 -9.26 -10.08 0.33
C SER A 19 -8.08 -9.12 0.45
N GLN A 20 -6.96 -9.42 -0.22
CA GLN A 20 -5.76 -8.60 -0.28
C GLN A 20 -6.10 -7.18 -0.77
N ARG A 21 -6.80 -7.06 -1.89
CA ARG A 21 -7.23 -5.78 -2.45
C ARG A 21 -8.12 -5.01 -1.48
N LYS A 22 -9.08 -5.67 -0.82
CA LYS A 22 -9.96 -5.04 0.17
C LYS A 22 -9.19 -4.50 1.37
N HIS A 23 -8.17 -5.21 1.83
CA HIS A 23 -7.34 -4.75 2.92
C HIS A 23 -6.47 -3.55 2.55
N TYR A 24 -5.85 -3.53 1.37
CA TYR A 24 -5.11 -2.34 0.92
C TYR A 24 -6.02 -1.12 0.75
N ASN A 25 -7.23 -1.29 0.17
CA ASN A 25 -8.20 -0.19 0.06
C ASN A 25 -8.66 0.33 1.44
N ARG A 26 -8.85 -0.56 2.42
CA ARG A 26 -9.18 -0.15 3.79
C ARG A 26 -8.01 0.57 4.46
N ALA A 27 -6.78 0.08 4.28
CA ALA A 27 -5.59 0.74 4.81
C ALA A 27 -5.49 2.16 4.28
N GLU A 28 -5.75 2.35 2.99
CA GLU A 28 -5.76 3.66 2.36
C GLU A 28 -6.85 4.57 2.92
N ALA A 29 -8.08 4.06 3.09
CA ALA A 29 -9.16 4.82 3.70
C ALA A 29 -8.80 5.30 5.12
N TYR A 30 -8.17 4.44 5.94
CA TYR A 30 -7.68 4.84 7.26
C TYR A 30 -6.54 5.86 7.19
N ASN A 31 -5.67 5.77 6.19
CA ASN A 31 -4.62 6.77 5.96
C ASN A 31 -5.22 8.14 5.60
N TYR A 32 -6.24 8.18 4.73
CA TYR A 32 -6.95 9.43 4.41
C TYR A 32 -7.66 10.02 5.62
N LEU A 33 -8.35 9.19 6.42
CA LEU A 33 -8.97 9.65 7.67
C LEU A 33 -7.94 10.23 8.64
N SER A 34 -6.79 9.57 8.80
CA SER A 34 -5.68 10.08 9.61
C SER A 34 -5.19 11.45 9.11
N TRP A 35 -5.01 11.63 7.79
CA TRP A 35 -4.66 12.93 7.22
C TRP A 35 -5.71 14.01 7.53
N VAL A 36 -6.99 13.70 7.37
CA VAL A 36 -8.08 14.62 7.70
C VAL A 36 -8.03 15.03 9.16
N PHE A 37 -7.88 14.07 10.09
CA PHE A 37 -7.81 14.39 11.52
C PHE A 37 -6.59 15.21 11.90
N VAL A 38 -5.42 14.92 11.35
CA VAL A 38 -4.21 15.70 11.61
C VAL A 38 -4.32 17.14 11.08
N ILE A 39 -4.97 17.35 9.93
CA ILE A 39 -5.29 18.69 9.42
C ILE A 39 -6.28 19.40 10.35
N LEU A 40 -7.36 18.73 10.76
CA LEU A 40 -8.34 19.30 11.69
C LEU A 40 -7.72 19.67 13.04
N ILE A 41 -6.85 18.82 13.61
CA ILE A 41 -6.09 19.11 14.83
C ILE A 41 -5.24 20.37 14.66
N SER A 42 -4.56 20.50 13.51
CA SER A 42 -3.71 21.65 13.21
C SER A 42 -4.50 22.96 13.09
N ILE A 43 -5.70 22.92 12.50
CA ILE A 43 -6.60 24.09 12.37
C ILE A 43 -7.22 24.43 13.73
N LEU A 44 -7.79 23.44 14.43
CA LEU A 44 -8.44 23.65 15.72
C LEU A 44 -7.46 24.14 16.78
N GLY A 45 -6.18 23.75 16.68
CA GLY A 45 -5.09 24.27 17.52
C GLY A 45 -5.11 25.79 17.66
N GLN A 46 -5.39 26.51 16.56
CA GLN A 46 -5.43 27.97 16.53
C GLN A 46 -6.57 28.56 17.36
N ILE A 47 -7.69 27.86 17.42
CA ILE A 47 -8.92 28.30 18.10
C ILE A 47 -8.91 27.84 19.57
N THR A 48 -8.04 26.90 19.93
CA THR A 48 -8.07 26.27 21.27
C THR A 48 -7.76 27.18 22.44
N SER A 49 -7.11 28.31 22.18
CA SER A 49 -6.85 29.32 23.22
C SER A 49 -8.11 30.05 23.69
N GLU A 50 -9.24 29.93 22.97
CA GLU A 50 -10.45 30.72 23.21
C GLU A 50 -11.60 29.89 23.83
N PHE A 51 -11.60 28.57 23.65
CA PHE A 51 -12.73 27.71 24.06
C PHE A 51 -12.27 26.38 24.68
N GLU A 52 -12.64 26.08 25.93
CA GLU A 52 -12.28 24.81 26.59
C GLU A 52 -12.80 23.56 25.86
N ILE A 53 -14.00 23.62 25.27
CA ILE A 53 -14.60 22.52 24.50
C ILE A 53 -13.69 22.06 23.35
N SER A 54 -12.96 23.00 22.73
CA SER A 54 -12.06 22.69 21.62
C SER A 54 -10.87 21.81 22.04
N LYS A 55 -10.38 21.92 23.28
CA LYS A 55 -9.28 21.09 23.80
C LYS A 55 -9.70 19.63 23.92
N LEU A 56 -10.90 19.39 24.44
CA LEU A 56 -11.47 18.03 24.52
C LEU A 56 -11.67 17.44 23.12
N VAL A 57 -12.18 18.23 22.17
CA VAL A 57 -12.34 17.80 20.77
C VAL A 57 -10.99 17.42 20.16
N VAL A 58 -9.96 18.25 20.32
CA VAL A 58 -8.61 17.97 19.82
C VAL A 58 -8.05 16.68 20.42
N PHE A 59 -8.20 16.47 21.73
CA PHE A 59 -7.77 15.22 22.39
C PHE A 59 -8.47 14.00 21.78
N ILE A 60 -9.79 14.06 21.58
CA ILE A 60 -10.55 12.98 20.95
C ILE A 60 -10.05 12.72 19.52
N LEU A 61 -9.79 13.76 18.73
CA LEU A 61 -9.26 13.62 17.37
C LEU A 61 -7.88 12.96 17.36
N ILE A 62 -6.99 13.27 18.31
CA ILE A 62 -5.68 12.62 18.43
C ILE A 62 -5.86 11.11 18.71
N VAL A 63 -6.75 10.75 19.63
CA VAL A 63 -7.03 9.33 19.94
C VAL A 63 -7.57 8.61 18.70
N ILE A 64 -8.51 9.22 17.97
CA ILE A 64 -9.06 8.64 16.75
C ILE A 64 -7.98 8.49 15.66
N ASP A 65 -7.10 9.49 15.47
CA ASP A 65 -5.96 9.39 14.55
C ASP A 65 -5.06 8.19 14.86
N ARG A 66 -4.71 8.00 16.14
CA ARG A 66 -3.90 6.84 16.58
C ARG A 66 -4.60 5.51 16.27
N VAL A 67 -5.92 5.43 16.49
CA VAL A 67 -6.72 4.24 16.14
C VAL A 67 -6.73 4.02 14.63
N CYS A 68 -6.88 5.07 13.81
CA CYS A 68 -6.80 4.98 12.36
C CYS A 68 -5.43 4.46 11.90
N CYS A 69 -4.33 4.97 12.47
CA CYS A 69 -2.97 4.50 12.17
C CYS A 69 -2.77 3.02 12.53
N ALA A 70 -3.25 2.58 13.70
CA ALA A 70 -3.20 1.17 14.10
C ALA A 70 -3.99 0.27 13.15
N LYS A 71 -5.21 0.68 12.77
CA LYS A 71 -6.05 -0.07 11.82
C LYS A 71 -5.45 -0.09 10.42
N MET A 72 -4.82 1.00 9.98
CA MET A 72 -4.07 1.07 8.72
C MET A 72 -2.96 0.02 8.70
N ASN A 73 -2.08 0.02 9.70
CA ASN A 73 -0.94 -0.92 9.79
C ASN A 73 -1.42 -2.38 9.81
N LYS A 74 -2.49 -2.67 10.56
CA LYS A 74 -3.10 -4.01 10.57
C LYS A 74 -3.59 -4.42 9.19
N CYS A 75 -4.26 -3.52 8.46
CA CYS A 75 -4.72 -3.81 7.10
C CYS A 75 -3.55 -4.01 6.12
N ILE A 76 -2.47 -3.23 6.24
CA ILE A 76 -1.25 -3.42 5.43
C ILE A 76 -0.64 -4.80 5.70
N ASN A 77 -0.50 -5.19 6.97
CA ASN A 77 0.05 -6.50 7.30
C ASN A 77 -0.78 -7.64 6.72
N ILE A 78 -2.11 -7.59 6.87
CA ILE A 78 -3.02 -8.60 6.30
C ILE A 78 -2.90 -8.63 4.77
N GLY A 79 -2.91 -7.47 4.11
CA GLY A 79 -2.73 -7.38 2.66
C GLY A 79 -1.41 -7.97 2.17
N ALA A 80 -0.31 -7.64 2.85
CA ALA A 80 1.03 -8.12 2.53
C ALA A 80 1.16 -9.64 2.73
N ALA A 81 0.70 -10.15 3.87
CA ALA A 81 0.76 -11.58 4.17
C ALA A 81 -0.12 -12.40 3.22
N THR A 82 -1.33 -11.90 2.91
CA THR A 82 -2.22 -12.54 1.94
C THR A 82 -1.55 -12.60 0.57
N LYS A 83 -0.89 -11.52 0.13
CA LYS A 83 -0.17 -11.50 -1.16
C LYS A 83 1.02 -12.45 -1.17
N GLU A 84 1.78 -12.50 -0.08
CA GLU A 84 2.91 -13.42 0.05
C GLU A 84 2.45 -14.87 0.06
N TYR A 85 1.33 -15.17 0.72
CA TYR A 85 0.73 -16.50 0.69
C TYR A 85 0.31 -16.90 -0.73
N ILE A 86 -0.35 -16.00 -1.46
CA ILE A 86 -0.70 -16.21 -2.87
C ILE A 86 0.54 -16.49 -3.71
N ASP A 87 1.56 -15.62 -3.62
CA ASP A 87 2.76 -15.73 -4.45
C ASP A 87 3.51 -17.03 -4.16
N ARG A 88 3.75 -17.38 -2.89
CA ARG A 88 4.42 -18.63 -2.54
C ARG A 88 3.62 -19.86 -2.98
N THR A 89 2.29 -19.81 -2.90
CA THR A 89 1.42 -20.89 -3.39
C THR A 89 1.55 -21.05 -4.90
N LEU A 90 1.45 -19.95 -5.66
CA LEU A 90 1.56 -19.99 -7.13
C LEU A 90 2.94 -20.44 -7.60
N TYR A 91 3.99 -19.95 -6.95
CA TYR A 91 5.38 -20.25 -7.32
C TYR A 91 5.86 -21.59 -6.76
N GLN A 92 5.06 -22.23 -5.90
CA GLN A 92 5.42 -23.43 -5.15
C GLN A 92 6.73 -23.23 -4.36
N MET A 93 6.84 -22.07 -3.71
CA MET A 93 7.93 -21.77 -2.78
C MET A 93 7.59 -22.33 -1.39
N PRO A 94 8.59 -22.58 -0.52
CA PRO A 94 8.34 -23.05 0.84
C PRO A 94 7.43 -22.08 1.61
N ILE A 95 6.44 -22.62 2.31
CA ILE A 95 5.49 -21.85 3.13
C ILE A 95 5.62 -22.36 4.56
N ASN A 96 5.97 -21.46 5.48
CA ASN A 96 5.94 -21.74 6.91
C ASN A 96 4.50 -21.65 7.43
N GLU A 97 4.23 -22.19 8.62
CA GLU A 97 2.92 -22.10 9.28
C GLU A 97 2.40 -20.67 9.44
N THR A 98 3.33 -19.71 9.52
CA THR A 98 3.04 -18.28 9.60
C THR A 98 3.68 -17.49 8.47
N ILE A 99 3.00 -16.44 8.04
CA ILE A 99 3.48 -15.42 7.10
C ILE A 99 3.24 -14.05 7.72
N ASN A 100 4.30 -13.26 7.86
CA ASN A 100 4.28 -11.93 8.48
C ASN A 100 3.58 -11.93 9.86
N GLY A 101 3.84 -12.97 10.66
CA GLY A 101 3.28 -13.13 12.00
C GLY A 101 1.82 -13.57 12.07
N MET A 102 1.19 -13.97 10.95
CA MET A 102 -0.17 -14.53 10.94
C MET A 102 -0.15 -15.98 10.46
N TYR A 103 -0.97 -16.82 11.08
CA TYR A 103 -1.13 -18.20 10.63
C TYR A 103 -1.87 -18.26 9.30
N ILE A 104 -1.56 -19.27 8.48
CA ILE A 104 -2.23 -19.47 7.19
C ILE A 104 -3.75 -19.59 7.35
N TYR A 105 -4.21 -20.34 8.37
CA TYR A 105 -5.65 -20.52 8.60
C TYR A 105 -6.35 -19.19 8.89
N GLU A 106 -5.70 -18.25 9.59
CA GLU A 106 -6.26 -16.92 9.86
C GLU A 106 -6.39 -16.11 8.56
N ILE A 107 -5.38 -16.17 7.69
CA ILE A 107 -5.41 -15.50 6.38
C ILE A 107 -6.59 -16.01 5.54
N GLU A 108 -6.80 -17.32 5.51
CA GLU A 108 -7.90 -17.95 4.79
C GLU A 108 -9.27 -17.62 5.41
N GLU A 109 -9.39 -17.65 6.73
CA GLU A 109 -10.62 -17.30 7.44
C GLU A 109 -11.01 -15.84 7.19
N ILE A 110 -10.05 -14.91 7.26
CA ILE A 110 -10.26 -13.50 6.94
C ILE A 110 -10.76 -13.34 5.50
N ALA A 111 -10.14 -14.05 4.54
CA ALA A 111 -10.55 -14.00 3.14
C ALA A 111 -11.98 -14.55 2.94
N ASN A 112 -12.33 -15.63 3.61
CA ASN A 112 -13.69 -16.18 3.63
C ASN A 112 -14.69 -15.16 4.18
N ARG A 113 -14.41 -14.58 5.34
CA ARG A 113 -15.29 -13.60 6.00
C ARG A 113 -15.49 -12.36 5.13
N ILE A 114 -14.44 -11.87 4.48
CA ILE A 114 -14.53 -10.70 3.59
C ILE A 114 -15.34 -11.01 2.33
N ALA A 115 -15.12 -12.16 1.71
CA ALA A 115 -15.89 -12.56 0.54
C ALA A 115 -17.37 -12.72 0.88
N LEU A 116 -17.70 -13.37 2.00
CA LEU A 116 -19.08 -13.54 2.48
C LEU A 116 -19.76 -12.19 2.77
N LYS A 117 -19.09 -11.30 3.50
CA LYS A 117 -19.64 -9.98 3.85
C LYS A 117 -19.88 -9.09 2.63
N ASN A 118 -19.18 -9.33 1.52
CA ASN A 118 -19.22 -8.48 0.32
C ASN A 118 -19.52 -9.30 -0.95
N SER A 119 -20.41 -10.30 -0.85
CA SER A 119 -20.64 -11.34 -1.88
C SER A 119 -20.85 -10.78 -3.28
N LYS A 120 -21.76 -9.80 -3.45
CA LYS A 120 -22.05 -9.19 -4.76
C LYS A 120 -20.81 -8.57 -5.42
N GLU A 121 -19.97 -7.91 -4.63
CA GLU A 121 -18.74 -7.29 -5.14
C GLU A 121 -17.65 -8.33 -5.38
N TYR A 122 -17.55 -9.32 -4.50
CA TYR A 122 -16.65 -10.46 -4.65
C TYR A 122 -16.90 -11.17 -5.98
N ASP A 123 -18.14 -11.60 -6.24
CA ASP A 123 -18.52 -12.28 -7.47
C ASP A 123 -18.15 -11.43 -8.69
N LYS A 124 -18.50 -10.14 -8.67
CA LYS A 124 -18.15 -9.23 -9.76
C LYS A 124 -16.63 -9.12 -9.98
N GLN A 125 -15.82 -9.09 -8.93
CA GLN A 125 -14.36 -8.93 -9.08
C GLN A 125 -13.65 -10.20 -9.56
N ILE A 126 -14.12 -11.39 -9.19
CA ILE A 126 -13.45 -12.64 -9.59
C ILE A 126 -13.71 -13.02 -11.06
N TYR A 127 -14.78 -12.50 -11.67
CA TYR A 127 -15.09 -12.72 -13.09
C TYR A 127 -14.49 -11.66 -14.04
N ASN A 128 -13.92 -10.59 -13.50
CA ASN A 128 -13.33 -9.52 -14.29
C ASN A 128 -11.81 -9.44 -14.08
N ASN A 129 -11.08 -8.89 -15.04
CA ASN A 129 -9.64 -8.66 -14.95
C ASN A 129 -9.30 -7.16 -14.87
N GLY A 130 -8.01 -6.82 -14.91
CA GLY A 130 -7.54 -5.44 -14.87
C GLY A 130 -7.93 -4.58 -16.08
N LYS A 131 -8.28 -5.20 -17.22
CA LYS A 131 -8.65 -4.53 -18.48
C LYS A 131 -10.16 -4.37 -18.66
N SER A 132 -10.96 -5.16 -17.93
CA SER A 132 -12.42 -5.07 -17.96
C SER A 132 -12.94 -3.69 -17.49
N LYS A 133 -14.15 -3.32 -17.94
CA LYS A 133 -14.84 -2.08 -17.50
C LYS A 133 -14.94 -2.00 -15.97
N TYR A 134 -15.19 -3.14 -15.33
CA TYR A 134 -15.09 -3.26 -13.89
C TYR A 134 -13.77 -3.93 -13.52
N LYS A 135 -12.90 -3.22 -12.80
CA LYS A 135 -11.58 -3.73 -12.44
C LYS A 135 -11.71 -4.94 -11.52
N GLY A 136 -11.27 -6.11 -11.96
CA GLY A 136 -11.29 -7.34 -11.16
C GLY A 136 -9.91 -7.92 -10.88
N VAL A 137 -9.88 -9.15 -10.36
CA VAL A 137 -8.67 -9.86 -9.89
C VAL A 137 -8.33 -11.10 -10.72
N LYS A 138 -9.13 -11.42 -11.75
CA LYS A 138 -8.85 -12.49 -12.69
C LYS A 138 -7.62 -12.16 -13.54
N ASP A 139 -6.85 -13.18 -13.91
CA ASP A 139 -5.69 -13.06 -14.78
C ASP A 139 -4.69 -12.01 -14.24
N TRP A 140 -4.38 -12.11 -12.95
CA TRP A 140 -3.55 -11.14 -12.22
C TRP A 140 -2.17 -10.94 -12.87
N TYR A 141 -1.55 -12.04 -13.32
CA TYR A 141 -0.32 -12.07 -14.11
C TYR A 141 -0.66 -12.34 -15.58
N GLU A 142 -0.10 -11.54 -16.48
CA GLU A 142 -0.39 -11.58 -17.92
C GLU A 142 0.80 -12.18 -18.71
N ASN A 143 0.52 -12.79 -19.85
CA ASN A 143 1.51 -13.23 -20.84
C ASN A 143 2.57 -14.20 -20.26
N ILE A 144 2.17 -15.11 -19.36
CA ILE A 144 3.06 -16.11 -18.76
C ILE A 144 2.92 -17.50 -19.42
N GLU A 145 2.02 -17.64 -20.39
CA GLU A 145 1.82 -18.84 -21.18
C GLU A 145 3.11 -19.21 -21.96
N GLY A 146 3.38 -20.51 -22.09
CA GLY A 146 4.56 -21.02 -22.82
C GLY A 146 5.91 -20.85 -22.11
N LEU A 147 6.01 -19.99 -21.09
CA LEU A 147 7.23 -19.82 -20.29
C LEU A 147 7.50 -21.05 -19.42
N ASN A 148 8.78 -21.37 -19.20
CA ASN A 148 9.12 -22.35 -18.19
C ASN A 148 8.80 -21.80 -16.79
N LYS A 149 8.71 -22.69 -15.78
CA LYS A 149 8.30 -22.31 -14.41
C LYS A 149 9.14 -21.17 -13.83
N MET A 150 10.46 -21.21 -14.02
CA MET A 150 11.39 -20.22 -13.47
C MET A 150 11.25 -18.86 -14.14
N GLU A 151 11.12 -18.85 -15.47
CA GLU A 151 10.86 -17.66 -16.26
C GLU A 151 9.53 -17.02 -15.92
N ALA A 152 8.48 -17.84 -15.72
CA ALA A 152 7.17 -17.36 -15.33
C ALA A 152 7.20 -16.70 -13.94
N ILE A 153 7.85 -17.32 -12.95
CA ILE A 153 8.03 -16.73 -11.61
C ILE A 153 8.80 -15.41 -11.72
N TYR A 154 9.93 -15.41 -12.42
CA TYR A 154 10.75 -14.23 -12.64
C TYR A 154 9.93 -13.09 -13.27
N LYS A 155 9.12 -13.39 -14.29
CA LYS A 155 8.24 -12.42 -14.94
C LYS A 155 7.19 -11.89 -13.97
N CYS A 156 6.52 -12.74 -13.19
CA CYS A 156 5.55 -12.31 -12.18
C CYS A 156 6.18 -11.39 -11.12
N GLN A 157 7.40 -11.70 -10.66
CA GLN A 157 8.14 -10.87 -9.71
C GLN A 157 8.56 -9.53 -10.32
N LYS A 158 9.01 -9.52 -11.58
CA LYS A 158 9.29 -8.30 -12.34
C LYS A 158 8.06 -7.42 -12.47
N GLU A 159 6.91 -7.99 -12.81
CA GLU A 159 5.64 -7.26 -12.89
C GLU A 159 5.24 -6.66 -11.54
N ASN A 160 5.37 -7.42 -10.45
CA ASN A 160 5.12 -6.93 -9.09
C ASN A 160 5.98 -5.71 -8.75
N LEU A 161 7.22 -5.64 -9.23
CA LEU A 161 8.13 -4.52 -8.96
C LEU A 161 7.80 -3.27 -9.78
N TRP A 162 7.31 -3.45 -11.01
CA TRP A 162 7.14 -2.38 -12.00
C TRP A 162 6.01 -1.38 -11.65
N TRP A 163 4.87 -1.88 -11.17
CA TRP A 163 3.62 -1.10 -11.05
C TRP A 163 3.73 0.19 -10.22
N ASP A 164 4.54 0.19 -9.17
CA ASP A 164 4.48 1.26 -8.16
C ASP A 164 5.53 2.36 -8.37
N LYS A 165 6.60 2.12 -9.13
CA LYS A 165 7.79 2.99 -9.14
C LYS A 165 7.49 4.45 -9.53
N ASN A 166 6.72 4.65 -10.58
CA ASN A 166 6.40 5.99 -11.09
C ASN A 166 5.38 6.73 -10.19
N LEU A 167 4.41 6.00 -9.64
CA LEU A 167 3.42 6.55 -8.70
C LEU A 167 4.07 7.04 -7.41
N CYS A 168 5.00 6.27 -6.86
CA CYS A 168 5.73 6.63 -5.65
C CYS A 168 6.50 7.95 -5.80
N ARG A 169 7.16 8.14 -6.95
CA ARG A 169 7.95 9.35 -7.23
C ARG A 169 7.07 10.59 -7.31
N ILE A 170 5.93 10.50 -8.00
CA ILE A 170 4.97 11.59 -8.13
C ILE A 170 4.41 11.96 -6.75
N TYR A 171 3.95 10.96 -6.01
CA TYR A 171 3.35 11.17 -4.68
C TYR A 171 4.30 11.93 -3.75
N ILE A 172 5.58 11.56 -3.69
CA ILE A 172 6.52 12.25 -2.80
C ILE A 172 6.88 13.64 -3.26
N ASN A 173 6.99 13.88 -4.57
CA ASN A 173 7.18 15.23 -5.07
C ASN A 173 5.99 16.12 -4.69
N SER A 174 4.76 15.61 -4.80
CA SER A 174 3.57 16.32 -4.31
C SER A 174 3.63 16.58 -2.80
N MET A 175 4.06 15.59 -2.00
CA MET A 175 4.21 15.77 -0.55
C MET A 175 5.24 16.84 -0.19
N LYS A 176 6.35 16.97 -0.93
CA LYS A 176 7.34 18.04 -0.71
C LYS A 176 6.73 19.43 -0.93
N VAL A 177 5.99 19.60 -2.03
CA VAL A 177 5.32 20.88 -2.35
C VAL A 177 4.31 21.23 -1.26
N ILE A 178 3.47 20.27 -0.87
CA ILE A 178 2.49 20.46 0.22
C ILE A 178 3.19 20.85 1.52
N SER A 179 4.31 20.20 1.86
CA SER A 179 5.07 20.50 3.09
C SER A 179 5.59 21.95 3.12
N ILE A 180 6.05 22.47 1.98
CA ILE A 180 6.51 23.87 1.85
C ILE A 180 5.34 24.83 2.05
N LEU A 181 4.21 24.57 1.38
CA LEU A 181 3.01 25.41 1.48
C LEU A 181 2.49 25.47 2.91
N VAL A 182 2.34 24.31 3.55
CA VAL A 182 1.85 24.23 4.93
C VAL A 182 2.80 24.94 5.89
N SER A 183 4.13 24.78 5.72
CA SER A 183 5.12 25.49 6.54
C SER A 183 5.06 27.01 6.35
N GLY A 184 4.83 27.49 5.12
CA GLY A 184 4.64 28.92 4.85
C GLY A 184 3.40 29.49 5.53
N ILE A 185 2.28 28.77 5.46
CA ILE A 185 1.03 29.14 6.16
C ILE A 185 1.29 29.21 7.68
N TYR A 186 2.00 28.22 8.22
CA TYR A 186 2.32 28.20 9.64
C TYR A 186 3.18 29.41 10.06
N LEU A 187 4.25 29.71 9.32
CA LEU A 187 5.09 30.88 9.61
C LEU A 187 4.29 32.20 9.56
N TYR A 188 3.34 32.33 8.63
CA TYR A 188 2.45 33.49 8.57
C TYR A 188 1.58 33.63 9.84
N ILE A 189 1.03 32.53 10.35
CA ILE A 189 0.22 32.52 11.58
C ILE A 189 1.05 32.93 12.82
N LEU A 190 2.37 32.71 12.80
CA LEU A 190 3.25 33.05 13.93
C LEU A 190 3.59 34.53 14.04
N MET A 191 3.26 35.37 13.05
CA MET A 191 3.73 36.75 12.99
C MET A 191 3.15 37.69 14.07
N ASP A 192 2.06 37.31 14.75
CA ASP A 192 1.41 38.17 15.75
C ASP A 192 0.74 37.39 16.90
N ILE A 193 1.51 36.54 17.60
CA ILE A 193 0.98 35.73 18.71
C ILE A 193 1.81 35.82 19.99
N THR A 194 1.13 35.67 21.13
CA THR A 194 1.78 35.58 22.44
C THR A 194 2.58 34.27 22.60
N ILE A 195 3.54 34.25 23.52
CA ILE A 195 4.40 33.07 23.78
C ILE A 195 3.57 31.82 24.12
N ILE A 196 2.47 31.96 24.89
CA ILE A 196 1.60 30.82 25.24
C ILE A 196 0.88 30.27 24.01
N LYS A 197 0.30 31.15 23.18
CA LYS A 197 -0.35 30.76 21.91
C LYS A 197 0.67 30.14 20.95
N PHE A 198 1.90 30.65 20.92
CA PHE A 198 3.01 30.07 20.16
C PHE A 198 3.27 28.61 20.54
N ILE A 199 3.42 28.32 21.83
CA ILE A 199 3.69 26.96 22.30
C ILE A 199 2.55 26.01 21.93
N ILE A 200 1.30 26.40 22.20
CA ILE A 200 0.12 25.55 21.92
C ILE A 200 0.00 25.29 20.41
N ASN A 201 0.08 26.33 19.58
CA ASN A 201 0.00 26.22 18.13
C ASN A 201 1.14 25.36 17.57
N THR A 202 2.36 25.49 18.12
CA THR A 202 3.50 24.67 17.72
C THR A 202 3.27 23.20 18.01
N VAL A 203 2.77 22.86 19.20
CA VAL A 203 2.47 21.46 19.56
C VAL A 203 1.40 20.88 18.63
N MET A 204 0.33 21.61 18.36
CA MET A 204 -0.74 21.12 17.48
C MET A 204 -0.26 20.95 16.04
N TYR A 205 0.46 21.93 15.52
CA TYR A 205 1.04 21.89 14.18
C TYR A 205 2.11 20.78 14.04
N SER A 206 2.82 20.44 15.12
CA SER A 206 3.82 19.37 15.11
C SER A 206 3.22 18.02 14.72
N THR A 207 1.93 17.77 14.98
CA THR A 207 1.25 16.53 14.57
C THR A 207 1.26 16.34 13.05
N LEU A 208 1.09 17.44 12.30
CA LEU A 208 1.13 17.45 10.84
C LEU A 208 2.55 17.28 10.31
N LEU A 209 3.52 17.96 10.92
CA LEU A 209 4.94 17.78 10.58
C LEU A 209 5.40 16.34 10.84
N LEU A 210 5.01 15.74 11.97
CA LEU A 210 5.32 14.35 12.31
C LEU A 210 4.72 13.39 11.28
N LYS A 211 3.47 13.59 10.87
CA LYS A 211 2.83 12.76 9.83
C LYS A 211 3.57 12.85 8.49
N ILE A 212 3.97 14.05 8.08
CA ILE A 212 4.77 14.27 6.87
C ILE A 212 6.13 13.55 6.99
N PHE A 213 6.80 13.69 8.13
CA PHE A 213 8.10 13.07 8.38
C PHE A 213 8.02 11.53 8.35
N GLU A 214 7.00 10.94 8.96
CA GLU A 214 6.74 9.49 8.93
C GLU A 214 6.56 8.98 7.50
N GLN A 215 5.87 9.74 6.64
CA GLN A 215 5.70 9.40 5.24
C GLN A 215 7.02 9.49 4.46
N TYR A 216 7.84 10.50 4.74
CA TYR A 216 9.18 10.61 4.13
C TYR A 216 10.10 9.46 4.54
N LYS A 217 10.08 9.08 5.83
CA LYS A 217 10.80 7.92 6.34
C LYS A 217 10.36 6.62 5.65
N SER A 218 9.05 6.43 5.54
CA SER A 218 8.46 5.26 4.86
C SER A 218 8.85 5.19 3.38
N TYR A 219 8.86 6.34 2.70
CA TYR A 219 9.34 6.44 1.32
C TYR A 219 10.83 6.12 1.16
N LYS A 220 11.70 6.64 2.03
CA LYS A 220 13.13 6.35 1.98
C LYS A 220 13.40 4.84 2.11
N SER A 221 12.69 4.19 3.03
CA SER A 221 12.70 2.73 3.17
C SER A 221 12.19 2.03 1.90
N TYR A 222 11.11 2.54 1.30
CA TYR A 222 10.54 2.02 0.06
C TYR A 222 11.54 2.07 -1.11
N ILE A 223 12.21 3.21 -1.33
CA ILE A 223 13.24 3.32 -2.38
C ILE A 223 14.36 2.34 -2.11
N LYS A 224 14.91 2.33 -0.88
CA LYS A 224 16.04 1.46 -0.53
C LYS A 224 15.74 -0.01 -0.84
N ILE A 225 14.57 -0.49 -0.45
CA ILE A 225 14.15 -1.88 -0.68
C ILE A 225 13.85 -2.12 -2.16
N THR A 226 13.23 -1.17 -2.86
CA THR A 226 12.95 -1.29 -4.29
C THR A 226 14.24 -1.35 -5.11
N SER A 227 15.21 -0.47 -4.85
CA SER A 227 16.53 -0.51 -5.50
C SER A 227 17.26 -1.82 -5.22
N LYS A 228 17.19 -2.34 -3.99
CA LYS A 228 17.73 -3.67 -3.67
C LYS A 228 17.08 -4.77 -4.52
N ALA A 229 15.75 -4.75 -4.66
CA ALA A 229 15.03 -5.72 -5.47
C ALA A 229 15.38 -5.61 -6.97
N GLU A 230 15.54 -4.40 -7.49
CA GLU A 230 15.93 -4.15 -8.88
C GLU A 230 17.34 -4.67 -9.19
N VAL A 231 18.31 -4.43 -8.31
CA VAL A 231 19.67 -4.97 -8.43
C VAL A 231 19.65 -6.50 -8.41
N MET A 232 18.91 -7.11 -7.47
CA MET A 232 18.74 -8.56 -7.43
C MET A 232 18.12 -9.09 -8.73
N LEU A 233 17.12 -8.40 -9.28
CA LEU A 233 16.45 -8.81 -10.51
C LEU A 233 17.37 -8.81 -11.74
N GLN A 234 18.39 -7.96 -11.75
CA GLN A 234 19.42 -7.91 -12.80
C GLN A 234 20.48 -9.01 -12.65
N SER A 235 20.77 -9.42 -11.42
CA SER A 235 21.79 -10.41 -11.10
C SER A 235 21.26 -11.83 -10.93
N ILE A 236 19.95 -12.06 -11.05
CA ILE A 236 19.33 -13.37 -10.84
C ILE A 236 19.81 -14.34 -11.91
N ASP A 237 20.36 -15.47 -11.44
CA ASP A 237 20.51 -16.65 -12.27
C ASP A 237 19.15 -17.35 -12.35
N LYS A 238 18.52 -17.29 -13.52
CA LYS A 238 17.19 -17.88 -13.75
C LYS A 238 17.17 -19.40 -13.57
N ASN A 239 18.32 -20.05 -13.45
CA ASN A 239 18.40 -21.48 -13.15
C ASN A 239 18.42 -21.76 -11.63
N LYS A 240 18.60 -20.74 -10.78
CA LYS A 240 18.67 -20.89 -9.32
C LYS A 240 17.37 -20.48 -8.66
N PHE A 241 16.57 -21.47 -8.25
CA PHE A 241 15.31 -21.25 -7.53
C PHE A 241 15.48 -20.45 -6.24
N ASN A 242 16.60 -20.63 -5.56
CA ASN A 242 16.90 -19.89 -4.33
C ASN A 242 17.00 -18.37 -4.54
N ASP A 243 17.45 -17.92 -5.71
CA ASP A 243 17.55 -16.48 -5.99
C ASP A 243 16.16 -15.85 -6.18
N LEU A 244 15.21 -16.60 -6.76
CA LEU A 244 13.80 -16.18 -6.85
C LEU A 244 13.12 -16.13 -5.47
N ILE A 245 13.46 -17.06 -4.57
CA ILE A 245 12.96 -17.05 -3.18
C ILE A 245 13.47 -15.79 -2.45
N LYS A 246 14.77 -15.49 -2.53
CA LYS A 246 15.35 -14.29 -1.92
C LYS A 246 14.73 -13.01 -2.49
N LEU A 247 14.49 -12.95 -3.80
CA LEU A 247 13.79 -11.81 -4.40
C LEU A 247 12.36 -11.68 -3.85
N GLN A 248 11.64 -12.80 -3.68
CA GLN A 248 10.30 -12.80 -3.12
C GLN A 248 10.27 -12.22 -1.70
N GLU A 249 11.25 -12.57 -0.85
CA GLU A 249 11.35 -12.05 0.51
C GLU A 249 11.57 -10.53 0.54
N VAL A 250 12.37 -10.00 -0.39
CA VAL A 250 12.57 -8.55 -0.53
C VAL A 250 11.29 -7.87 -1.02
N ILE A 251 10.57 -8.47 -1.98
CA ILE A 251 9.26 -7.98 -2.45
C ILE A 251 8.25 -7.97 -1.30
N ASN A 252 8.20 -9.01 -0.47
CA ASN A 252 7.31 -9.07 0.69
C ASN A 252 7.67 -8.01 1.73
N THR A 253 8.96 -7.83 2.02
CA THR A 253 9.44 -6.76 2.91
C THR A 253 8.98 -5.38 2.43
N ARG A 254 9.02 -5.14 1.11
CA ARG A 254 8.51 -3.91 0.51
C ARG A 254 7.01 -3.72 0.77
N ARG A 255 6.21 -4.77 0.63
CA ARG A 255 4.74 -4.73 0.79
C ARG A 255 4.27 -4.48 2.22
N GLN A 256 5.12 -4.76 3.21
CA GLN A 256 4.85 -4.49 4.63
C GLN A 256 5.12 -3.04 5.04
N LEU A 257 5.73 -2.23 4.17
CA LEU A 257 5.98 -0.83 4.47
C LEU A 257 4.67 -0.04 4.55
N ASN A 258 4.61 0.89 5.49
CA ASN A 258 3.48 1.83 5.64
C ASN A 258 3.52 2.95 4.60
N PHE A 259 3.76 2.59 3.33
CA PHE A 259 3.79 3.51 2.22
C PHE A 259 2.69 3.15 1.24
N LEU A 260 1.57 3.85 1.35
CA LEU A 260 0.41 3.69 0.47
C LEU A 260 0.41 4.82 -0.55
N THR A 261 0.57 4.46 -1.83
CA THR A 261 0.36 5.39 -2.92
C THR A 261 -1.14 5.67 -3.05
N PRO A 262 -1.55 6.95 -3.19
CA PRO A 262 -2.95 7.29 -3.40
C PRO A 262 -3.55 6.61 -4.63
N ASN A 263 -4.62 5.84 -4.44
CA ASN A 263 -5.47 5.24 -5.46
C ASN A 263 -6.02 6.27 -6.44
N ILE A 264 -6.14 7.55 -6.04
CA ILE A 264 -6.51 8.64 -6.96
C ILE A 264 -5.43 8.77 -8.05
N LEU A 265 -4.15 8.79 -7.68
CA LEU A 265 -3.04 8.83 -8.65
C LEU A 265 -3.03 7.57 -9.52
N HIS A 266 -3.31 6.41 -8.91
CA HIS A 266 -3.44 5.15 -9.66
C HIS A 266 -4.62 5.19 -10.65
N SER A 267 -5.77 5.74 -10.26
CA SER A 267 -6.96 5.81 -11.12
C SER A 267 -6.75 6.73 -12.33
N ILE A 268 -6.14 7.90 -12.12
CA ILE A 268 -5.82 8.88 -13.16
C ILE A 268 -4.81 8.30 -14.16
N LYS A 269 -3.79 7.59 -13.67
CA LYS A 269 -2.71 7.07 -14.52
C LYS A 269 -2.90 5.64 -14.99
N SER A 270 -3.90 4.91 -14.48
CA SER A 270 -4.11 3.49 -14.82
C SER A 270 -4.24 3.28 -16.34
N ILE A 271 -4.95 4.17 -17.04
CA ILE A 271 -5.12 4.08 -18.51
C ILE A 271 -3.78 4.25 -19.22
N GLN A 272 -2.95 5.20 -18.78
CA GLN A 272 -1.61 5.42 -19.33
C GLN A 272 -0.68 4.24 -19.04
N TYR A 273 -0.68 3.71 -17.81
CA TYR A 273 0.19 2.60 -17.42
C TYR A 273 -0.19 1.28 -18.07
N HIS A 274 -1.48 1.00 -18.28
CA HIS A 274 -1.89 -0.16 -19.07
C HIS A 274 -1.36 -0.07 -20.51
N LYS A 275 -1.37 1.12 -21.12
CA LYS A 275 -0.78 1.34 -22.46
C LYS A 275 0.75 1.21 -22.48
N GLU A 276 1.45 1.78 -21.50
CA GLU A 276 2.92 1.65 -21.38
C GLU A 276 3.36 0.19 -21.14
N ARG A 277 2.59 -0.57 -20.35
CA ARG A 277 2.84 -2.00 -20.10
C ARG A 277 2.70 -2.86 -21.34
N GLU A 278 1.69 -2.59 -22.18
CA GLU A 278 1.51 -3.32 -23.44
C GLU A 278 2.68 -3.13 -24.39
N ASN A 279 3.31 -1.94 -24.39
CA ASN A 279 4.51 -1.69 -25.19
C ASN A 279 5.76 -2.38 -24.64
N LEU A 280 5.91 -2.48 -23.32
CA LEU A 280 7.04 -3.19 -22.68
C LEU A 280 7.00 -4.71 -22.86
N ASN A 281 5.80 -5.28 -23.10
CA ASN A 281 5.60 -6.70 -23.32
C ASN A 281 5.68 -7.12 -24.81
N ARG A 282 5.81 -6.16 -25.73
CA ARG A 282 5.97 -6.39 -27.19
C ARG A 282 7.44 -6.43 -27.63
N ILE A 283 8.37 -6.14 -26.73
CA ILE A 283 9.83 -6.20 -26.91
C ILE A 283 10.34 -7.42 -26.14
#